data_AF-A0A956J029-F1
#
_entry.id   AF-A0A956J029-F1
#
_cell.length_a   1.000
_cell.length_b   1.000
_cell.length_c   1.000
_cell.angle_alpha   90.00
_cell.angle_beta   90.00
_cell.angle_gamma   90.00
#
_symmetry.space_group_name_H-M   'P 1'
#
loop_
_entity.id
_entity.type
_entity.pdbx_description
1 polymer ?
#
loop_
_entity_poly.entity_id
_entity_poly.type
_entity_poly.pdbx_seq_one_letter_code
_entity_poly.pdbx_strand_id
1 'polypeptide(L)'
;MRRAGPAGAGCLLCLVWALLACGGSDSDACSATLSYEGKPAKGKGKDRLAARHAACRDWCRRANPAAKEDSDEVNGCASACGADLLFGKGTATVKCK
;
A
#
# COMPACT_ATOMS: atom_id res chain seq x y z
N MET A 1 -9.45 56.76 -3.85
CA MET A 1 -8.31 56.99 -2.95
C MET A 1 -7.76 55.63 -2.51
N ARG A 2 -6.43 55.48 -2.50
CA ARG A 2 -5.67 54.23 -2.29
C ARG A 2 -5.70 53.77 -0.82
N ARG A 3 -5.68 52.44 -0.60
CA ARG A 3 -4.58 51.77 0.13
C ARG A 3 -4.51 50.29 -0.22
N ALA A 4 -3.31 49.87 -0.63
CA ALA A 4 -2.89 48.51 -0.91
C ALA A 4 -1.81 48.11 0.11
N GLY A 5 -1.79 46.82 0.46
CA GLY A 5 -0.61 46.08 0.97
C GLY A 5 -0.81 45.37 2.33
N PRO A 6 -0.16 44.22 2.59
CA PRO A 6 0.38 43.22 1.66
C PRO A 6 0.01 41.74 1.99
N ALA A 7 0.18 40.91 0.96
CA ALA A 7 0.52 39.48 0.95
C ALA A 7 0.45 38.67 2.27
N GLY A 8 -0.56 37.82 2.38
CA GLY A 8 -0.54 36.60 3.19
C GLY A 8 -0.60 35.39 2.26
N ALA A 9 0.58 34.96 1.78
CA ALA A 9 0.79 33.76 0.97
C ALA A 9 0.53 32.49 1.78
N GLY A 10 -0.73 32.21 2.10
CA GLY A 10 -1.13 31.09 2.98
C GLY A 10 -2.20 30.18 2.38
N CYS A 11 -2.48 30.27 1.07
CA CYS A 11 -3.64 29.62 0.45
C CYS A 11 -3.28 28.63 -0.67
N LEU A 12 -2.07 28.04 -0.61
CA LEU A 12 -1.56 27.11 -1.64
C LEU A 12 -0.99 25.80 -1.09
N LEU A 13 -1.19 25.51 0.20
CA LEU A 13 -0.73 24.27 0.85
C LEU A 13 -1.85 23.27 1.22
N CYS A 14 -3.12 23.64 1.09
CA CYS A 14 -4.23 22.76 1.47
C CYS A 14 -4.78 21.86 0.36
N LEU A 15 -4.32 22.01 -0.89
CA LEU A 15 -4.85 21.25 -2.03
C LEU A 15 -4.14 19.91 -2.29
N VAL A 16 -3.05 19.59 -1.59
CA VAL A 16 -2.30 18.34 -1.80
C VAL A 16 -2.92 17.15 -1.01
N TRP A 17 -3.77 17.41 -0.03
CA TRP A 17 -4.43 16.36 0.75
C TRP A 17 -5.75 15.83 0.12
N ALA A 18 -6.30 16.53 -0.87
CA ALA A 18 -7.59 16.16 -1.47
C ALA A 18 -7.52 15.01 -2.48
N LEU A 19 -6.31 14.56 -2.88
CA LEU A 19 -6.14 13.41 -3.79
C LEU A 19 -5.87 12.08 -3.08
N LEU A 20 -5.77 12.06 -1.75
CA LEU A 20 -5.63 10.82 -0.97
C LEU A 20 -6.97 10.27 -0.46
N ALA A 21 -8.08 10.76 -1.02
CA ALA A 21 -9.43 10.31 -0.71
C ALA A 21 -10.18 9.92 -2.00
N CYS A 22 -9.55 9.17 -2.89
CA CYS A 22 -10.25 8.41 -3.94
C CYS A 22 -9.98 6.92 -3.73
N GLY A 23 -10.69 6.35 -2.76
CA GLY A 23 -10.63 4.92 -2.44
C GLY A 23 -11.73 4.49 -1.50
N GLY A 24 -12.85 5.22 -1.43
CA GLY A 24 -14.10 4.68 -0.91
C GLY A 24 -14.73 3.86 -2.01
N SER A 25 -14.58 2.55 -1.97
CA SER A 25 -15.37 1.61 -2.77
C SER A 25 -15.56 0.37 -1.92
N ASP A 26 -16.80 -0.10 -1.85
CA ASP A 26 -17.31 -1.30 -1.20
C ASP A 26 -16.26 -2.38 -0.91
N SER A 27 -16.41 -3.06 0.23
CA SER A 27 -15.51 -4.14 0.69
C SER A 27 -15.62 -5.39 -0.19
N ASP A 28 -15.27 -5.25 -1.46
CA ASP A 28 -15.08 -6.32 -2.41
C ASP A 28 -13.91 -7.16 -1.93
N ALA A 29 -14.13 -8.47 -1.81
CA ALA A 29 -13.08 -9.38 -1.39
C ALA A 29 -11.98 -9.40 -2.47
N CYS A 30 -10.91 -8.64 -2.23
CA CYS A 30 -9.77 -8.55 -3.12
C CYS A 30 -8.82 -9.73 -2.89
N SER A 31 -8.32 -10.29 -3.99
CA SER A 31 -7.24 -11.27 -4.00
C SER A 31 -6.06 -10.67 -4.78
N ALA A 32 -4.89 -10.62 -4.15
CA ALA A 32 -3.65 -10.22 -4.78
C ALA A 32 -2.79 -11.45 -5.06
N THR A 33 -2.16 -11.48 -6.23
CA THR A 33 -1.07 -12.39 -6.58
C THR A 33 0.11 -11.53 -6.98
N LEU A 34 1.24 -11.71 -6.30
CA LEU A 34 2.48 -11.01 -6.62
C LEU A 34 3.58 -12.01 -6.95
N SER A 35 4.56 -11.56 -7.75
CA SER A 35 5.82 -12.24 -7.99
C SER A 35 6.92 -11.32 -7.48
N TYR A 36 7.62 -11.75 -6.44
CA TYR A 36 8.64 -10.97 -5.74
C TYR A 36 9.85 -11.85 -5.49
N GLU A 37 11.03 -11.39 -5.91
CA GLU A 37 12.28 -12.17 -5.97
C GLU A 37 12.12 -13.53 -6.68
N GLY A 38 11.32 -13.56 -7.75
CA GLY A 38 11.04 -14.78 -8.52
C GLY A 38 10.12 -15.79 -7.81
N LYS A 39 9.60 -15.46 -6.61
CA LYS A 39 8.67 -16.32 -5.87
C LYS A 39 7.24 -15.75 -5.95
N PRO A 40 6.25 -16.56 -6.34
CA PRO A 40 4.86 -16.15 -6.31
C PRO A 40 4.33 -16.16 -4.88
N ALA A 41 3.53 -15.17 -4.52
CA ALA A 41 2.77 -15.14 -3.28
C ALA A 41 1.35 -14.65 -3.51
N LYS A 42 0.44 -15.10 -2.66
CA LYS A 42 -0.99 -14.81 -2.78
C LYS A 42 -1.55 -14.35 -1.45
N GLY A 43 -2.49 -13.41 -1.51
CA GLY A 43 -3.12 -12.84 -0.33
C GLY A 43 -4.52 -12.39 -0.65
N LYS A 44 -5.36 -12.37 0.38
CA LYS A 44 -6.73 -11.88 0.29
C LYS A 44 -6.94 -10.78 1.31
N GLY A 45 -7.74 -9.79 0.96
CA GLY A 45 -8.07 -8.67 1.82
C GLY A 45 -9.40 -8.06 1.42
N LYS A 46 -9.95 -7.26 2.32
CA LYS A 46 -11.20 -6.51 2.10
C LYS A 46 -11.06 -5.35 1.10
N ASP A 47 -9.84 -5.09 0.64
CA ASP A 47 -9.48 -4.03 -0.27
C ASP A 47 -8.14 -4.37 -0.97
N ARG A 48 -7.77 -3.56 -1.98
CA ARG A 48 -6.56 -3.82 -2.78
C ARG A 48 -5.28 -3.76 -1.96
N LEU A 49 -5.19 -2.86 -0.99
CA LEU A 49 -4.02 -2.67 -0.16
C LEU A 49 -3.87 -3.83 0.83
N ALA A 50 -4.97 -4.20 1.51
CA ALA A 50 -5.01 -5.34 2.40
C ALA A 50 -4.67 -6.64 1.67
N ALA A 51 -5.17 -6.85 0.45
CA ALA A 51 -4.86 -8.04 -0.34
C ALA A 51 -3.37 -8.11 -0.71
N ARG A 52 -2.76 -6.99 -1.13
CA ARG A 52 -1.31 -6.90 -1.40
C ARG A 52 -0.49 -7.15 -0.15
N HIS A 53 -0.85 -6.52 0.96
CA HIS A 53 -0.16 -6.66 2.22
C HIS A 53 -0.23 -8.12 2.73
N ALA A 54 -1.40 -8.77 2.63
CA ALA A 54 -1.55 -10.18 2.95
C ALA A 54 -0.69 -11.09 2.05
N ALA A 55 -0.57 -10.78 0.76
CA ALA A 55 0.26 -11.54 -0.16
C ALA A 55 1.75 -11.39 0.16
N CYS A 56 2.20 -10.17 0.49
CA CYS A 56 3.56 -9.92 0.95
C CYS A 56 3.83 -10.60 2.29
N ARG A 57 2.85 -10.62 3.21
CA ARG A 57 2.94 -11.33 4.49
C ARG A 57 3.16 -12.82 4.30
N ASP A 58 2.40 -13.43 3.39
CA ASP A 58 2.55 -14.84 3.02
C ASP A 58 3.95 -15.12 2.44
N TRP A 59 4.45 -14.25 1.56
CA TRP A 59 5.82 -14.35 1.05
C TRP A 59 6.87 -14.28 2.17
N CYS A 60 6.75 -13.28 3.04
CA CYS A 60 7.68 -13.06 4.15
C CYS A 60 7.72 -14.23 5.13
N ARG A 61 6.56 -14.83 5.42
CA ARG A 61 6.48 -16.04 6.25
C ARG A 61 7.21 -17.21 5.61
N ARG A 62 7.08 -17.39 4.28
CA ARG A 62 7.80 -18.45 3.55
C ARG A 62 9.30 -18.18 3.48
N ALA A 63 9.70 -16.91 3.42
CA ALA A 63 11.11 -16.51 3.44
C ALA A 63 11.72 -16.69 4.85
N ASN A 64 10.95 -16.44 5.91
CA ASN A 64 11.35 -16.57 7.31
C ASN A 64 10.38 -17.47 8.09
N PRO A 65 10.47 -18.81 7.95
CA PRO A 65 9.58 -19.74 8.64
C PRO A 65 9.77 -19.79 10.16
N ALA A 66 10.88 -19.24 10.68
CA ALA A 66 11.15 -19.12 12.11
C ALA A 66 10.38 -17.96 12.77
N ALA A 67 9.90 -16.99 11.98
CA ALA A 67 9.15 -15.85 12.48
C ALA A 67 7.71 -16.26 12.83
N LYS A 68 7.17 -15.76 13.93
CA LYS A 68 5.76 -16.00 14.26
C LYS A 68 4.86 -15.25 13.28
N GLU A 69 3.68 -15.81 13.08
CA GLU A 69 2.77 -15.44 12.01
C GLU A 69 2.36 -13.95 12.00
N ASP A 70 2.28 -13.36 13.18
CA ASP A 70 1.93 -11.95 13.42
C ASP A 70 3.06 -11.16 14.10
N SER A 71 4.31 -11.64 14.00
CA SER A 71 5.46 -10.88 14.50
C SER A 71 5.64 -9.57 13.74
N ASP A 72 6.18 -8.56 14.42
CA ASP A 72 6.61 -7.29 13.82
C ASP A 72 7.58 -7.50 12.65
N GLU A 73 8.39 -8.57 12.70
CA GLU A 73 9.31 -8.95 11.63
C GLU A 73 8.57 -9.28 10.32
N VAL A 74 7.50 -10.07 10.40
CA VAL A 74 6.68 -10.45 9.25
C VAL A 74 5.90 -9.24 8.72
N ASN A 75 5.39 -8.38 9.61
CA ASN A 75 4.69 -7.15 9.23
C ASN A 75 5.62 -6.10 8.60
N GLY A 76 6.84 -5.95 9.13
CA GLY A 76 7.87 -5.07 8.61
C GLY A 76 8.33 -5.53 7.21
N CYS A 77 8.59 -6.82 7.06
CA CYS A 77 8.88 -7.42 5.76
C CYS A 77 7.72 -7.23 4.76
N ALA A 78 6.47 -7.43 5.19
CA ALA A 78 5.31 -7.26 4.31
C ALA A 78 5.18 -5.81 3.81
N SER A 79 5.48 -4.84 4.67
CA SER A 79 5.49 -3.41 4.33
C SER A 79 6.61 -3.07 3.36
N ALA A 80 7.81 -3.61 3.58
CA ALA A 80 8.94 -3.45 2.66
C ALA A 80 8.64 -4.05 1.28
N CYS A 81 8.09 -5.27 1.22
CA CYS A 81 7.63 -5.90 -0.02
C CYS A 81 6.59 -5.03 -0.74
N GLY A 82 5.62 -4.47 0.00
CA GLY A 82 4.63 -3.56 -0.56
C GLY A 82 5.25 -2.31 -1.22
N ALA A 83 6.25 -1.71 -0.56
CA ALA A 83 6.99 -0.58 -1.11
C ALA A 83 7.82 -0.98 -2.34
N ASP A 84 8.51 -2.11 -2.28
CA ASP A 84 9.40 -2.57 -3.35
C ASP A 84 8.63 -2.91 -4.65
N LEU A 85 7.40 -3.42 -4.51
CA LEU A 85 6.46 -3.59 -5.62
C LEU A 85 6.03 -2.26 -6.25
N LEU A 86 5.95 -1.17 -5.49
CA LEU A 86 5.68 0.17 -6.03
C LEU A 86 6.90 0.74 -6.77
N PHE A 87 8.11 0.39 -6.33
CA PHE A 87 9.35 0.78 -7.00
C PHE A 87 9.76 -0.15 -8.15
N GLY A 88 8.92 -1.12 -8.51
CA GLY A 88 9.10 -1.95 -9.71
C GLY A 88 10.04 -3.15 -9.54
N LYS A 89 10.41 -3.52 -8.31
CA LYS A 89 11.21 -4.72 -8.04
C LYS A 89 10.42 -6.03 -8.09
N GLY A 90 9.12 -5.96 -8.35
CA GLY A 90 8.26 -7.10 -8.59
C GLY A 90 6.95 -6.68 -9.23
N THR A 91 6.08 -7.65 -9.48
CA THR A 91 4.78 -7.42 -10.11
C THR A 91 3.66 -7.88 -9.20
N ALA A 92 2.60 -7.08 -9.04
CA ALA A 92 1.43 -7.43 -8.24
C ALA A 92 0.13 -7.23 -9.01
N THR A 93 -0.59 -8.33 -9.23
CA THR A 93 -1.93 -8.35 -9.84
C THR A 93 -2.97 -8.46 -8.75
N VAL A 94 -3.92 -7.53 -8.70
CA VAL A 94 -5.01 -7.53 -7.70
C VAL A 94 -6.34 -7.64 -8.43
N LYS A 95 -7.18 -8.58 -7.98
CA LYS A 95 -8.54 -8.77 -8.48
C LYS A 95 -9.52 -8.62 -7.32
N CYS A 96 -10.39 -7.63 -7.40
CA CYS A 96 -11.49 -7.41 -6.46
C CYS A 96 -12.78 -7.92 -7.07
N LYS A 97 -13.67 -8.46 -6.23
CA LYS A 97 -14.91 -9.13 -6.60
C LYS A 97 -16.08 -8.56 -5.84
#